data_AF-A0A914R8Q3-F1
#
_entry.id   AF-A0A914R8Q3-F1
#
_cell.length_a   1.000
_cell.length_b   1.000
_cell.length_c   1.000
_cell.angle_alpha   90.00
_cell.angle_beta   90.00
_cell.angle_gamma   90.00
#
_symmetry.space_group_name_H-M   'P 1'
#
loop_
_entity.id
_entity.type
_entity.pdbx_description
1 polymer ?
#
loop_
_entity_poly.entity_id
_entity_poly.type
_entity_poly.pdbx_seq_one_letter_code
_entity_poly.pdbx_strand_id
1 'polypeptide(L)'
;MCNRRMIFEEEERMLQWQIGNVEFSCGAKLSEVSARHWDQNEAVAQFAGEHALLTEGCADNLLRIFHFRSYEAQISCVFMIKVLVTVPLAVLQTDRITFVPELPPSKRASLKRLGAGLIEKVTHLLISCR
;
A
#
# COMPACT_ATOMS: atom_id res chain seq x y z
N MET A 1 40.90 3.20 -1.50
CA MET A 1 40.32 4.15 -2.46
C MET A 1 39.56 3.34 -3.50
N CYS A 2 38.23 3.23 -3.36
CA CYS A 2 37.41 2.48 -4.32
C CYS A 2 37.32 3.32 -5.61
N ASN A 3 37.71 2.70 -6.72
CA ASN A 3 37.86 3.33 -8.02
C ASN A 3 36.45 3.68 -8.55
N ARG A 4 36.01 4.92 -8.32
CA ARG A 4 34.75 5.48 -8.81
C ARG A 4 34.87 5.68 -10.33
N ARG A 5 34.76 4.59 -11.10
CA ARG A 5 34.50 4.70 -12.54
C ARG A 5 33.18 5.44 -12.68
N MET A 6 33.23 6.58 -13.37
CA MET A 6 32.07 7.37 -13.76
C MET A 6 31.04 6.44 -14.41
N ILE A 7 29.89 6.32 -13.78
CA ILE A 7 28.67 5.85 -14.45
C ILE A 7 28.39 6.90 -15.53
N PHE A 8 28.23 6.49 -16.79
CA PHE A 8 27.86 7.42 -17.85
C PHE A 8 26.46 8.01 -17.57
N GLU A 9 26.18 9.24 -17.97
CA GLU A 9 24.92 9.93 -17.65
C GLU A 9 23.67 9.12 -18.08
N GLU A 10 23.75 8.39 -19.17
CA GLU A 10 22.68 7.50 -19.64
C GLU A 10 22.46 6.28 -18.73
N GLU A 11 23.54 5.69 -18.22
CA GLU A 11 23.47 4.56 -17.29
C GLU A 11 22.86 4.98 -15.95
N GLU A 12 23.21 6.18 -15.47
CA GLU A 12 22.63 6.75 -14.25
C GLU A 12 21.12 6.98 -14.44
N ARG A 13 20.70 7.51 -15.58
CA ARG A 13 19.26 7.67 -15.89
C ARG A 13 18.51 6.35 -15.93
N MET A 14 19.12 5.30 -16.51
CA MET A 14 18.54 3.96 -16.52
C MET A 14 18.41 3.41 -15.10
N LEU A 15 19.43 3.58 -14.26
CA LEU A 15 19.40 3.17 -12.86
C LEU A 15 18.29 3.87 -12.09
N GLN A 16 18.16 5.19 -12.25
CA GLN A 16 17.07 5.97 -11.61
C GLN A 16 15.69 5.49 -12.05
N TRP A 17 15.52 5.08 -13.32
CA TRP A 17 14.26 4.49 -13.77
C TRP A 17 13.95 3.16 -13.06
N GLN A 18 14.95 2.29 -12.90
CA GLN A 18 14.78 1.02 -12.18
C GLN A 18 14.50 1.24 -10.69
N ILE A 19 15.17 2.22 -10.06
CA ILE A 19 14.86 2.64 -8.69
C ILE A 19 13.39 3.06 -8.59
N GLY A 20 12.90 3.88 -9.54
CA GLY A 20 11.51 4.29 -9.60
C GLY A 20 10.52 3.12 -9.70
N ASN A 21 10.85 2.07 -10.46
CA ASN A 21 10.03 0.85 -10.50
C ASN A 21 10.00 0.11 -9.16
N VAL A 22 11.14 0.01 -8.46
CA VAL A 22 11.20 -0.62 -7.13
C VAL A 22 10.40 0.18 -6.12
N GLU A 23 10.50 1.51 -6.15
CA GLU A 23 9.69 2.41 -5.30
C GLU A 23 8.20 2.28 -5.60
N PHE A 24 7.83 2.17 -6.88
CA PHE A 24 6.45 1.90 -7.29
C PHE A 24 5.96 0.53 -6.79
N SER A 25 6.77 -0.53 -6.89
CA SER A 25 6.42 -1.86 -6.38
C SER A 25 6.29 -1.91 -4.86
N CYS A 26 7.14 -1.19 -4.13
CA CYS A 26 7.07 -1.10 -2.67
C CYS A 26 6.02 -0.10 -2.18
N GLY A 27 5.57 0.80 -3.06
CA GLY A 27 4.71 1.93 -2.74
C GLY A 27 5.29 2.95 -1.78
N ALA A 28 6.61 3.02 -1.67
CA ALA A 28 7.33 3.91 -0.77
C ALA A 28 8.70 4.25 -1.35
N LYS A 29 9.31 5.35 -0.86
CA LYS A 29 10.69 5.71 -1.22
C LYS A 29 11.65 4.64 -0.74
N LEU A 30 12.71 4.38 -1.50
CA LEU A 30 13.67 3.32 -1.16
C LEU A 30 14.36 3.57 0.20
N SER A 31 14.48 4.85 0.60
CA SER A 31 14.97 5.26 1.92
C SER A 31 14.10 4.81 3.10
N GLU A 32 12.83 4.51 2.86
CA GLU A 32 11.84 4.08 3.85
C GLU A 32 11.59 2.55 3.81
N VAL A 33 12.17 1.87 2.82
CA VAL A 33 12.04 0.44 2.60
C VAL A 33 13.14 -0.31 3.37
N SER A 34 12.77 -1.38 4.08
CA SER A 34 13.73 -2.17 4.85
C SER A 34 14.68 -2.96 3.94
N ALA A 35 15.95 -2.56 3.87
CA ALA A 35 16.96 -3.25 3.04
C ALA A 35 17.10 -4.77 3.33
N ARG A 36 16.69 -5.23 4.52
CA ARG A 36 16.80 -6.65 4.93
C ARG A 36 15.50 -7.45 4.77
N HIS A 37 14.34 -6.80 4.79
CA HIS A 37 13.05 -7.50 4.90
C HIS A 37 11.99 -6.99 3.90
N TRP A 38 12.39 -6.21 2.90
CA TRP A 38 11.46 -5.63 1.93
C TRP A 38 10.71 -6.70 1.12
N ASP A 39 11.36 -7.84 0.88
CA ASP A 39 10.89 -8.99 0.09
C ASP A 39 10.49 -10.19 0.97
N GLN A 40 10.18 -9.97 2.25
CA GLN A 40 9.85 -11.06 3.18
C GLN A 40 8.66 -11.95 2.72
N ASN A 41 7.79 -11.44 1.84
CA ASN A 41 6.70 -12.20 1.22
C ASN A 41 7.22 -13.28 0.24
N GLU A 42 8.42 -13.13 -0.32
CA GLU A 42 9.04 -14.13 -1.20
C GLU A 42 9.45 -15.40 -0.45
N ALA A 43 9.44 -15.38 0.88
CA ALA A 43 9.64 -16.58 1.70
C ALA A 43 8.49 -17.60 1.58
N VAL A 44 7.34 -17.19 1.02
CA VAL A 44 6.20 -18.06 0.76
C VAL A 44 5.89 -18.12 -0.73
N ALA A 45 5.25 -19.21 -1.16
CA ALA A 45 4.88 -19.40 -2.56
C ALA A 45 4.00 -18.25 -3.07
N GLN A 46 4.47 -17.56 -4.11
CA GLN A 46 3.70 -16.56 -4.84
C GLN A 46 2.71 -17.21 -5.80
N PHE A 47 1.71 -16.45 -6.22
CA PHE A 47 0.80 -16.91 -7.28
C PHE A 47 1.57 -17.12 -8.57
N ALA A 48 1.45 -18.31 -9.16
CA ALA A 48 2.01 -18.61 -10.47
C ALA A 48 1.13 -18.05 -11.60
N GLY A 49 1.73 -17.80 -12.76
CA GLY A 49 1.04 -17.30 -13.95
C GLY A 49 1.29 -15.82 -14.22
N GLU A 50 0.74 -15.32 -15.33
CA GLU A 50 0.88 -13.92 -15.74
C GLU A 50 0.00 -12.99 -14.89
N HIS A 51 0.46 -11.77 -14.67
CA HIS A 51 -0.34 -10.72 -14.03
C HIS A 51 -1.48 -10.32 -14.99
N ALA A 52 -2.73 -10.32 -14.48
CA ALA A 52 -3.90 -9.96 -15.26
C ALA A 52 -4.44 -8.56 -14.90
N LEU A 53 -4.96 -7.84 -15.91
CA LEU A 53 -5.64 -6.57 -15.73
C LEU A 53 -7.16 -6.78 -15.73
N LEU A 54 -7.86 -6.24 -14.73
CA LEU A 54 -9.32 -6.20 -14.70
C LEU A 54 -9.83 -5.06 -15.61
N THR A 55 -10.35 -5.41 -16.78
CA THR A 55 -10.83 -4.45 -17.79
C THR A 55 -12.09 -3.71 -17.37
N GLU A 56 -12.96 -4.35 -16.59
CA GLU A 56 -14.24 -3.79 -16.11
C GLU A 56 -14.10 -2.98 -14.81
N GLY A 57 -12.87 -2.76 -14.33
CA GLY A 57 -12.62 -2.12 -13.05
C GLY A 57 -12.78 -3.03 -11.83
N CYS A 58 -12.07 -2.69 -10.75
CA CYS A 58 -12.04 -3.50 -9.53
C CYS A 58 -13.29 -3.29 -8.65
N ALA A 59 -13.86 -2.08 -8.66
CA ALA A 59 -14.97 -1.71 -7.79
C ALA A 59 -16.21 -2.59 -8.02
N ASP A 60 -16.59 -2.81 -9.28
CA ASP A 60 -17.79 -3.59 -9.62
C ASP A 60 -17.65 -5.06 -9.20
N ASN A 61 -16.45 -5.63 -9.30
CA ASN A 61 -16.17 -6.99 -8.85
C ASN A 61 -16.27 -7.10 -7.32
N LEU A 62 -15.76 -6.10 -6.59
CA LEU A 62 -15.86 -6.06 -5.13
C LEU A 62 -17.32 -5.88 -4.67
N LEU A 63 -18.08 -4.99 -5.30
CA LEU A 63 -19.49 -4.74 -4.95
C LEU A 63 -20.36 -6.00 -5.12
N ARG A 64 -20.05 -6.84 -6.12
CA ARG A 64 -20.71 -8.13 -6.33
C ARG A 64 -20.44 -9.13 -5.19
N ILE A 65 -19.20 -9.20 -4.71
CA ILE A 65 -18.82 -10.13 -3.64
C ILE A 65 -19.46 -9.72 -2.30
N PHE A 66 -19.52 -8.42 -2.01
CA PHE A 66 -19.93 -7.92 -0.70
C PHE A 66 -21.43 -7.65 -0.55
N HIS A 67 -22.26 -7.80 -1.60
CA HIS A 67 -23.68 -7.36 -1.60
C HIS A 67 -23.86 -6.00 -0.89
N PHE A 68 -22.89 -5.10 -1.08
CA PHE A 68 -22.73 -3.96 -0.20
C PHE A 68 -23.74 -2.88 -0.58
N ARG A 69 -24.75 -2.67 0.26
CA ARG A 69 -25.56 -1.44 0.24
C ARG A 69 -24.78 -0.38 1.00
N SER A 70 -24.44 0.74 0.35
CA SER A 70 -23.89 1.90 1.04
C SER A 70 -24.86 2.36 2.13
N TYR A 71 -24.47 2.17 3.38
CA TYR A 71 -25.05 2.87 4.51
C TYR A 71 -23.97 3.84 5.00
N GLU A 72 -24.28 5.14 5.04
CA GLU A 72 -23.53 6.10 5.87
C GLU A 72 -23.73 5.70 7.33
N ALA A 73 -22.85 4.83 7.83
CA ALA A 73 -22.88 4.41 9.22
C ALA A 73 -22.04 5.38 10.05
N GLN A 74 -22.70 6.31 10.74
CA GLN A 74 -22.13 6.90 11.95
C GLN A 74 -22.15 5.81 13.03
N ILE A 75 -21.10 5.00 13.07
CA ILE A 75 -21.01 3.86 14.01
C ILE A 75 -20.81 4.40 15.42
N SER A 76 -21.91 4.64 16.12
CA SER A 76 -21.95 4.69 17.59
C SER A 76 -22.43 3.31 18.07
N CYS A 77 -21.53 2.33 18.13
CA CYS A 77 -21.87 0.99 18.62
C CYS A 77 -22.11 1.05 20.13
N VAL A 78 -23.38 1.01 20.57
CA VAL A 78 -23.71 1.11 22.00
C VAL A 78 -23.65 -0.26 22.71
N PHE A 79 -23.76 -1.39 21.99
CA PHE A 79 -23.58 -2.73 22.59
C PHE A 79 -23.00 -3.73 21.59
N MET A 80 -21.69 -3.96 21.64
CA MET A 80 -21.03 -5.01 20.86
C MET A 80 -20.00 -5.76 21.71
N ILE A 81 -20.01 -7.09 21.68
CA ILE A 81 -19.14 -7.93 22.52
C ILE A 81 -17.71 -7.99 21.96
N LYS A 82 -17.55 -7.91 20.64
CA LYS A 82 -16.25 -7.95 19.95
C LYS A 82 -16.28 -7.05 18.73
N VAL A 83 -15.22 -6.29 18.49
CA VAL A 83 -15.12 -5.39 17.33
C VAL A 83 -14.01 -5.88 16.40
N LEU A 84 -14.28 -5.95 15.10
CA LEU A 84 -13.27 -6.18 14.07
C LEU A 84 -12.86 -4.84 13.47
N VAL A 85 -11.58 -4.49 13.57
CA VAL A 85 -11.04 -3.23 13.03
C VAL A 85 -10.26 -3.52 11.75
N THR A 86 -10.79 -3.09 10.61
CA THR A 86 -10.17 -3.23 9.29
C THR A 86 -9.81 -1.88 8.65
N VAL A 87 -9.71 -0.83 9.46
CA VAL A 87 -9.31 0.49 8.96
C VAL A 87 -7.84 0.47 8.47
N PRO A 88 -7.48 1.29 7.46
CA PRO A 88 -6.11 1.33 6.94
C PRO A 88 -5.08 1.64 8.02
N LEU A 89 -3.87 1.07 7.88
CA LEU A 89 -2.75 1.32 8.81
C LEU A 89 -2.47 2.82 8.99
N ALA A 90 -2.45 3.59 7.88
CA ALA A 90 -2.25 5.03 7.93
C ALA A 90 -3.28 5.74 8.82
N VAL A 91 -4.54 5.28 8.83
CA VAL A 91 -5.58 5.83 9.71
C VAL A 91 -5.29 5.50 11.17
N LEU A 92 -4.89 4.25 11.46
CA LEU A 92 -4.48 3.83 12.81
C LEU A 92 -3.25 4.59 13.34
N GLN A 93 -2.45 5.19 12.46
CA GLN A 93 -1.28 6.00 12.82
C GLN A 93 -1.61 7.49 13.02
N THR A 94 -2.84 7.94 12.73
CA THR A 94 -3.21 9.38 12.74
C THR A 94 -3.83 9.88 14.06
N ASP A 95 -3.81 9.07 15.13
CA ASP A 95 -4.46 9.34 16.43
C ASP A 95 -5.97 9.72 16.35
N ARG A 96 -6.60 9.53 15.18
CA ARG A 96 -8.03 9.81 14.94
C ARG A 96 -8.98 8.78 15.53
N ILE A 97 -8.45 7.61 15.94
CA ILE A 97 -9.22 6.53 16.56
C ILE A 97 -8.70 6.34 17.98
N THR A 98 -9.56 6.55 18.97
CA THR A 98 -9.25 6.31 20.38
C THR A 98 -9.68 4.91 20.79
N PHE A 99 -8.76 4.14 21.37
CA PHE A 99 -9.05 2.82 21.93
C PHE A 99 -9.20 2.93 23.45
N VAL A 100 -10.30 2.41 23.99
CA VAL A 100 -10.55 2.34 25.43
C VAL A 100 -10.91 0.89 25.80
N PRO A 101 -10.07 0.17 26.58
CA PRO A 101 -8.74 0.58 27.05
C PRO A 101 -7.74 0.76 25.89
N GLU A 102 -6.63 1.45 26.16
CA GLU A 102 -5.59 1.65 25.15
C GLU A 102 -5.05 0.32 24.60
N LEU A 103 -4.64 0.32 23.34
CA LEU A 103 -3.97 -0.83 22.73
C LEU A 103 -2.67 -1.16 23.49
N PRO A 104 -2.31 -2.44 23.66
CA PRO A 104 -1.07 -2.83 24.32
C PRO A 104 0.17 -2.13 23.75
N PRO A 105 1.20 -1.82 24.57
CA PRO A 105 2.40 -1.12 24.11
C PRO A 105 3.09 -1.80 22.91
N SER A 106 3.11 -3.14 22.89
CA SER A 106 3.65 -3.92 21.77
C SER A 106 2.94 -3.64 20.46
N LYS A 107 1.59 -3.54 20.48
CA LYS A 107 0.77 -3.24 19.30
C LYS A 107 1.01 -1.81 18.82
N ARG A 108 1.05 -0.83 19.73
CA ARG A 108 1.33 0.58 19.39
C ARG A 108 2.72 0.74 18.79
N ALA A 109 3.72 0.09 19.36
CA ALA A 109 5.08 0.11 18.84
C ALA A 109 5.18 -0.53 17.45
N SER A 110 4.46 -1.64 17.22
CA SER A 110 4.39 -2.24 15.89
C SER A 110 3.69 -1.35 14.87
N LEU A 111 2.57 -0.71 15.23
CA LEU A 111 1.89 0.27 14.36
C LEU A 111 2.83 1.41 13.97
N LYS A 112 3.67 1.91 14.89
CA LYS A 112 4.64 2.98 14.62
C LYS A 112 5.82 2.54 13.76
N ARG A 113 6.21 1.26 13.79
CA ARG A 113 7.35 0.73 13.01
C ARG A 113 6.98 0.32 11.59
N LEU A 114 5.72 0.00 11.33
CA LEU A 114 5.26 -0.38 10.00
C LEU A 114 5.17 0.86 9.10
N GLY A 115 5.70 0.74 7.88
CA GLY A 115 5.56 1.78 6.85
C GLY A 115 4.17 1.76 6.23
N ALA A 116 3.63 2.95 5.98
CA ALA A 116 2.43 3.16 5.18
C ALA A 116 2.78 4.15 4.06
N GLY A 117 3.18 3.62 2.92
CA GLY A 117 3.60 4.42 1.76
C GLY A 117 2.44 5.02 0.96
N LEU A 118 2.77 5.72 -0.12
CA LEU A 118 1.83 6.41 -0.99
C LEU A 118 2.18 6.16 -2.45
N ILE A 119 1.18 5.74 -3.23
CA ILE A 119 1.23 5.70 -4.70
C ILE A 119 0.01 6.45 -5.22
N GLU A 120 0.25 7.31 -6.20
CA GLU A 120 -0.81 7.99 -6.93
C GLU A 120 -0.89 7.49 -8.37
N LYS A 121 -2.06 7.61 -8.97
CA LYS A 121 -2.29 7.27 -10.39
C LYS A 121 -2.93 8.46 -11.08
N VAL A 122 -2.45 8.77 -12.27
CA VAL A 122 -3.02 9.80 -13.13
C VAL A 122 -3.73 9.13 -14.30
N THR A 123 -5.02 9.42 -14.48
CA THR A 123 -5.82 8.88 -15.58
C THR A 123 -6.06 9.96 -16.62
N HIS A 124 -5.65 9.68 -17.87
CA HIS A 124 -5.93 10.55 -19.01
C HIS A 124 -7.02 9.92 -19.88
N LEU A 125 -8.14 10.64 -20.08
CA LEU A 125 -9.20 10.26 -21.00
C LEU A 125 -9.03 11.03 -22.31
N LEU A 126 -8.77 10.31 -23.40
CA LEU A 126 -8.68 10.89 -24.73
C LEU A 126 -10.00 10.69 -25.48
N ILE A 127 -10.68 11.78 -25.81
CA ILE A 127 -11.87 11.77 -26.65
C ILE A 127 -11.42 12.14 -28.06
N SER A 128 -11.46 11.17 -28.97
CA SER A 128 -11.21 11.42 -30.39
C SER A 128 -12.54 11.72 -31.08
N CYS A 129 -12.69 12.93 -31.62
CA CYS A 129 -13.81 13.28 -32.48
C CYS A 129 -13.44 12.89 -33.91
N ARG A 130 -14.23 12.03 -34.56
CA ARG A 130 -14.16 11.83 -36.01
C ARG A 130 -14.95 12.90 -36.73
#